data_AF-A0A7I0J4R2-F1
#
_entry.id   AF-A0A7I0J4R2-F1
#
_cell.length_a   1.000
_cell.length_b   1.000
_cell.length_c   1.000
_cell.angle_alpha   90.00
_cell.angle_beta   90.00
_cell.angle_gamma   90.00
#
_symmetry.space_group_name_H-M   'P 1'
#
loop_
_entity.id
_entity.type
_entity.pdbx_description
1 polymer ?
#
loop_
_entity_poly.entity_id
_entity_poly.type
_entity_poly.pdbx_seq_one_letter_code
_entity_poly.pdbx_strand_id
1 'polypeptide(L)'
;PIRAKSGTNQEGTSAHNRRVMIEALRLNGALSRADLARATQLTKQAVSNIVEDLESDGLVVALDAVRKGRGQPSTPYRLVPEGAFAIGLQIDRHLTR
;
A
#
# COMPACT_ATOMS: atom_id res chain seq x y z
N PRO A 1 19.56 17.89 22.68
CA PRO A 1 18.61 17.01 21.96
C PRO A 1 18.60 17.28 20.45
N ILE A 2 19.05 16.32 19.64
CA ILE A 2 19.10 16.48 18.18
C ILE A 2 17.68 16.35 17.63
N ARG A 3 17.08 17.48 17.21
CA ARG A 3 15.92 17.50 16.31
C ARG A 3 16.44 17.56 14.88
N ALA A 4 16.46 16.42 14.19
CA ALA A 4 16.64 16.44 12.75
C ALA A 4 15.32 16.91 12.11
N LYS A 5 15.35 18.06 11.43
CA LYS A 5 14.22 18.54 10.62
C LYS A 5 14.04 17.58 9.45
N SER A 6 12.84 17.00 9.39
CA SER A 6 12.34 16.22 8.27
C SER A 6 12.57 16.98 6.97
N GLY A 7 13.37 16.38 6.09
CA GLY A 7 13.60 16.93 4.75
C GLY A 7 12.33 16.84 3.94
N THR A 8 12.06 17.89 3.18
CA THR A 8 10.96 18.13 2.22
C THR A 8 10.72 16.98 1.22
N ASN A 9 11.55 15.94 1.21
CA ASN A 9 11.39 14.72 0.42
C ASN A 9 10.51 13.65 1.09
N GLN A 10 10.14 13.78 2.38
CA GLN A 10 9.34 12.74 3.06
C GLN A 10 7.92 12.63 2.51
N GLU A 11 7.25 13.74 2.18
CA GLU A 11 5.87 13.69 1.66
C GLU A 11 5.79 13.01 0.29
N GLY A 12 6.68 13.40 -0.65
CA GLY A 12 6.73 12.77 -1.98
C GLY A 12 7.15 11.29 -1.92
N THR A 13 8.09 10.95 -1.03
CA THR A 13 8.51 9.56 -0.82
C THR A 13 7.41 8.73 -0.16
N SER A 14 6.66 9.32 0.78
CA SER A 14 5.54 8.66 1.46
C SER A 14 4.40 8.36 0.47
N ALA A 15 4.00 9.34 -0.35
CA ALA A 15 2.98 9.14 -1.37
C ALA A 15 3.40 8.07 -2.39
N HIS A 16 4.66 8.06 -2.82
CA HIS A 16 5.21 7.03 -3.70
C HIS A 16 5.14 5.64 -3.06
N ASN A 17 5.60 5.50 -1.81
CA ASN A 17 5.60 4.21 -1.12
C ASN A 17 4.17 3.67 -0.90
N ARG A 18 3.20 4.53 -0.56
CA ARG A 18 1.78 4.13 -0.47
C ARG A 18 1.25 3.63 -1.81
N ARG A 19 1.57 4.33 -2.91
CA ARG A 19 1.18 3.89 -4.26
C ARG A 19 1.73 2.50 -4.59
N VAL A 20 3.03 2.28 -4.34
CA VAL A 20 3.68 0.98 -4.56
C VAL A 20 3.04 -0.12 -3.71
N MET A 21 2.68 0.18 -2.46
CA MET A 21 1.96 -0.75 -1.58
C MET A 21 0.58 -1.14 -2.12
N ILE A 22 -0.23 -0.14 -2.51
CA ILE A 22 -1.57 -0.36 -3.06
C ILE A 22 -1.48 -1.16 -4.36
N GLU A 23 -0.51 -0.86 -5.23
CA GLU A 23 -0.28 -1.60 -6.46
C GLU A 23 0.10 -3.07 -6.19
N ALA A 24 1.00 -3.32 -5.24
CA ALA A 24 1.38 -4.68 -4.85
C ALA A 24 0.17 -5.49 -4.36
N LEU A 25 -0.68 -4.92 -3.51
CA LEU A 25 -1.92 -5.57 -3.06
C LEU A 25 -2.92 -5.75 -4.20
N ARG A 26 -3.09 -4.75 -5.07
CA ARG A 26 -4.01 -4.83 -6.21
C ARG A 26 -3.62 -5.94 -7.19
N LEU A 27 -2.33 -6.12 -7.46
CA LEU A 27 -1.83 -7.12 -8.40
C LEU A 27 -1.83 -8.55 -7.82
N ASN A 28 -1.61 -8.70 -6.52
CA ASN A 28 -1.44 -10.01 -5.87
C ASN A 28 -2.66 -10.45 -5.03
N GLY A 29 -3.65 -9.59 -4.84
CA GLY A 29 -4.86 -9.85 -4.05
C GLY A 29 -4.63 -9.70 -2.54
N ALA A 30 -3.95 -10.65 -1.92
CA ALA A 30 -3.69 -10.65 -0.49
C ALA A 30 -2.24 -11.06 -0.17
N LEU A 31 -1.56 -10.27 0.66
CA LEU A 31 -0.14 -10.45 0.98
C LEU A 31 0.14 -10.20 2.46
N SER A 32 1.03 -10.98 3.07
CA SER A 32 1.51 -10.69 4.43
C SER A 32 2.47 -9.49 4.43
N ARG A 33 2.72 -8.86 5.59
CA ARG A 33 3.75 -7.79 5.71
C ARG A 33 5.12 -8.23 5.17
N ALA A 34 5.49 -9.50 5.37
CA ALA A 34 6.75 -10.05 4.85
C ALA A 34 6.73 -10.19 3.31
N ASP A 35 5.60 -10.58 2.72
CA ASP A 35 5.45 -10.64 1.26
C ASP A 35 5.42 -9.25 0.64
N LEU A 36 4.76 -8.29 1.30
CA LEU A 36 4.74 -6.88 0.89
C LEU A 36 6.14 -6.28 0.90
N ALA A 37 6.95 -6.54 1.92
CA ALA A 37 8.34 -6.09 1.93
C ALA A 37 9.15 -6.66 0.75
N ARG A 38 8.93 -7.93 0.40
CA ARG A 38 9.58 -8.55 -0.76
C ARG A 38 9.08 -8.01 -2.10
N ALA A 39 7.77 -7.81 -2.24
CA ALA A 39 7.15 -7.33 -3.47
C ALA A 39 7.47 -5.84 -3.74
N THR A 40 7.56 -5.03 -2.69
CA THR A 40 7.74 -3.57 -2.79
C THR A 40 9.19 -3.11 -2.65
N GLN A 41 10.10 -4.01 -2.23
CA GLN A 41 11.49 -3.68 -1.87
C GLN A 41 11.62 -2.61 -0.77
N LEU A 42 10.55 -2.39 0.00
CA LEU A 42 10.55 -1.50 1.16
C LEU A 42 11.09 -2.20 2.41
N THR A 43 11.61 -1.42 3.34
CA THR A 43 12.03 -1.96 4.64
C THR A 43 10.82 -2.47 5.42
N LYS A 44 11.01 -3.48 6.27
CA LYS A 44 9.92 -4.05 7.11
C LYS A 44 9.23 -2.99 7.98
N GLN A 45 9.99 -2.00 8.46
CA GLN A 45 9.44 -0.89 9.24
C GLN A 45 8.55 0.00 8.38
N ALA A 46 9.02 0.39 7.18
CA ALA A 46 8.21 1.20 6.27
C ALA A 46 6.92 0.49 5.87
N VAL A 47 6.98 -0.81 5.58
CA VAL A 47 5.80 -1.63 5.31
C VAL A 47 4.83 -1.62 6.51
N SER A 48 5.33 -1.79 7.73
CA SER A 48 4.48 -1.80 8.92
C SER A 48 3.76 -0.48 9.11
N ASN A 49 4.49 0.64 9.02
CA ASN A 49 3.90 1.98 9.14
C ASN A 49 2.86 2.22 8.04
N ILE A 50 3.18 1.90 6.78
CA ILE A 50 2.26 2.11 5.65
C ILE A 50 1.00 1.26 5.79
N VAL A 51 1.13 0.00 6.22
CA VAL A 51 -0.03 -0.88 6.44
C VAL A 51 -0.91 -0.35 7.56
N GLU A 52 -0.31 0.09 8.66
CA GLU A 52 -1.04 0.70 9.79
C GLU A 52 -1.78 1.98 9.35
N ASP A 53 -1.13 2.84 8.57
CA ASP A 53 -1.76 4.05 8.02
C ASP A 53 -2.91 3.71 7.07
N LEU A 54 -2.72 2.75 6.15
CA LEU A 54 -3.76 2.33 5.21
C LEU A 54 -4.93 1.62 5.91
N GLU A 55 -4.67 0.88 6.99
CA GLU A 55 -5.68 0.19 7.79
C GLU A 55 -6.49 1.21 8.60
N SER A 56 -5.82 2.21 9.19
CA SER A 56 -6.46 3.35 9.84
C SER A 56 -7.35 4.15 8.90
N ASP A 57 -6.93 4.29 7.63
CA ASP A 57 -7.73 4.96 6.59
C ASP A 57 -8.87 4.06 6.04
N GLY A 58 -8.98 2.80 6.48
CA GLY A 58 -9.98 1.85 5.99
C GLY A 58 -9.75 1.35 4.56
N LEU A 59 -8.54 1.52 4.03
CA LEU A 59 -8.18 1.16 2.66
C LEU A 59 -7.68 -0.29 2.54
N VAL A 60 -7.10 -0.83 3.61
CA VAL A 60 -6.71 -2.23 3.71
C VAL A 60 -7.32 -2.88 4.94
N VAL A 61 -7.44 -4.20 4.90
CA VAL A 61 -7.95 -4.99 6.02
C VAL A 61 -7.13 -6.25 6.20
N ALA A 62 -6.84 -6.58 7.46
CA ALA A 62 -6.25 -7.85 7.84
C ALA A 62 -7.23 -9.01 7.59
N LEU A 63 -6.72 -10.11 7.08
CA LEU A 63 -7.44 -11.38 6.92
C LEU A 63 -7.05 -12.35 8.04
N ASP A 64 -7.76 -13.47 8.12
CA ASP A 64 -7.40 -14.55 9.04
C ASP A 64 -5.96 -15.00 8.82
N ALA A 65 -5.26 -15.28 9.92
CA ALA A 65 -3.88 -15.74 9.87
C ALA A 65 -3.80 -17.08 9.12
N VAL A 66 -2.95 -17.13 8.10
CA VAL A 66 -2.77 -18.32 7.27
C VAL A 66 -1.44 -18.96 7.58
N ARG A 67 -1.42 -20.29 7.68
CA ARG A 67 -0.20 -21.07 7.83
C ARG A 67 0.25 -21.60 6.47
N LYS A 68 1.19 -20.90 5.82
CA LYS A 68 1.87 -21.41 4.61
C LYS A 68 3.10 -22.23 5.00
N GLY A 69 2.98 -23.55 5.01
CA GLY A 69 4.10 -24.48 5.23
C GLY A 69 4.66 -24.48 6.67
N ARG A 70 5.95 -24.80 6.81
CA ARG A 70 6.66 -24.75 8.11
C ARG A 70 7.02 -23.32 8.47
N GLY A 71 6.47 -22.81 9.56
CA GLY A 71 6.74 -21.47 10.08
C GLY A 71 5.64 -20.95 11.00
N GLN A 72 5.83 -19.73 11.51
CA GLN A 72 4.80 -18.97 12.21
C GLN A 72 3.69 -18.59 11.23
N PRO A 73 2.40 -18.71 11.59
CA PRO A 73 1.30 -18.17 10.79
C PRO A 73 1.52 -16.69 10.50
N SER A 74 1.17 -16.24 9.29
CA SER A 74 1.24 -14.84 8.90
C SER A 74 -0.15 -14.30 8.60
N THR A 75 -0.38 -13.04 8.95
CA THR A 75 -1.64 -12.32 8.67
C THR A 75 -1.54 -11.65 7.31
N PRO A 76 -2.30 -12.09 6.29
CA PRO A 76 -2.37 -11.41 5.02
C PRO A 76 -3.23 -10.15 5.12
N TYR A 77 -2.95 -9.16 4.28
CA TYR A 77 -3.74 -7.95 4.11
C TYR A 77 -4.26 -7.89 2.67
N ARG A 78 -5.45 -7.33 2.48
CA ARG A 78 -6.03 -7.04 1.15
C ARG A 78 -6.56 -5.62 1.09
N LEU A 79 -6.77 -5.11 -0.13
CA LEU A 79 -7.53 -3.88 -0.32
C LEU A 79 -9.00 -4.07 0.08
N VAL A 80 -9.60 -3.02 0.62
CA VAL A 80 -11.05 -2.90 0.81
C VAL A 80 -11.65 -2.38 -0.50
N PRO A 81 -12.46 -3.16 -1.24
CA PRO A 81 -13.01 -2.74 -2.53
C PRO A 81 -13.80 -1.43 -2.46
N GLU A 82 -14.53 -1.22 -1.36
CA GLU A 82 -15.33 -0.03 -1.10
C GLU A 82 -14.56 1.07 -0.35
N GLY A 83 -13.26 0.88 -0.11
CA GLY A 83 -12.46 1.79 0.71
C GLY A 83 -12.09 3.09 0.00
N ALA A 84 -11.99 3.07 -1.34
CA ALA A 84 -11.76 4.26 -2.14
C ALA A 84 -12.23 4.04 -3.58
N PHE A 85 -12.64 5.14 -4.22
CA PHE A 85 -13.09 5.16 -5.62
C PHE A 85 -12.25 6.15 -6.41
N ALA A 86 -12.05 5.86 -7.70
CA ALA A 86 -11.36 6.74 -8.63
C ALA A 86 -12.24 7.01 -9.85
N ILE A 87 -12.18 8.24 -10.37
CA ILE A 87 -12.86 8.66 -11.60
C ILE A 87 -11.79 9.08 -12.60
N GLY A 88 -11.79 8.44 -13.77
CA GLY A 88 -10.92 8.79 -14.89
C GLY A 88 -11.69 9.55 -15.96
N LEU A 89 -11.13 10.66 -16.44
CA LEU A 89 -11.72 11.46 -17.52
C LEU A 89 -10.72 11.55 -18.68
N GLN A 90 -11.15 11.17 -19.87
CA GLN A 90 -10.40 11.34 -21.11
C GLN A 90 -11.08 12.44 -21.93
N ILE A 91 -10.32 13.47 -22.34
CA ILE A 91 -10.83 14.59 -23.13
C ILE A 91 -10.21 14.51 -24.52
N ASP A 92 -11.05 14.26 -25.51
CA ASP A 92 -10.65 14.25 -26.92
C ASP A 92 -11.14 15.51 -27.64
N ARG A 93 -10.43 15.91 -28.70
CA ARG A 93 -10.78 17.08 -29.52
C ARG A 93 -11.63 16.63 -30.71
N HIS A 94 -12.92 16.96 -30.71
CA HIS A 94 -13.75 16.81 -31.92
C HIS A 94 -13.53 18.02 -32.84
N LEU A 95 -12.80 17.81 -33.94
CA LEU A 95 -12.73 18.79 -35.03
C LEU A 95 -13.98 18.63 -35.90
N THR A 96 -14.91 19.58 -35.82
CA THR A 96 -16.05 19.64 -36.75
C THR A 96 -15.58 20.37 -38.00
N ARG A 97 -15.63 19.71 -39.17
CA ARG A 97 -15.34 20.33 -40.47
C ARG A 97 -16.51 21.17 -40.95
#